data_AF-A0A366WUX2-F1
#
_entry.id   AF-A0A366WUX2-F1
#
_cell.length_a   1.000
_cell.length_b   1.000
_cell.length_c   1.000
_cell.angle_alpha   90.00
_cell.angle_beta   90.00
_cell.angle_gamma   90.00
#
_symmetry.space_group_name_H-M   'P 1'
#
loop_
_entity.id
_entity.type
_entity.pdbx_description
1 polymer ?
#
loop_
_entity_poly.entity_id
_entity_poly.type
_entity_poly.pdbx_seq_one_letter_code
_entity_poly.pdbx_strand_id
1 'polypeptide(L)'
;MKQAILIVVGATLSACTQGGGQGSSETDLQGSCEALVSAETGVQAADVNAVSTESVSTGTITTIEVAGAQAPWLCLADATGVIIGVEYSQEG
;
A
#
# COMPACT_ATOMS: atom_id res chain seq x y z
N MET A 1 25.12 -49.88 11.15
CA MET A 1 24.58 -49.26 12.37
C MET A 1 24.17 -47.83 12.03
N LYS A 2 22.89 -47.51 12.28
CA LYS A 2 22.18 -46.22 12.32
C LYS A 2 22.79 -44.98 11.63
N GLN A 3 22.06 -44.56 10.59
CA GLN A 3 21.95 -43.20 10.06
C GLN A 3 21.76 -42.16 11.18
N ALA A 4 22.53 -41.07 11.14
CA ALA A 4 22.26 -39.84 11.87
C ALA A 4 22.52 -38.67 10.92
N ILE A 5 21.47 -38.26 10.21
CA ILE A 5 21.43 -37.04 9.42
C ILE A 5 21.05 -35.92 10.40
N LEU A 6 22.01 -35.03 10.69
CA LEU A 6 21.77 -33.74 11.33
C LEU A 6 22.16 -32.66 10.33
N ILE A 7 21.19 -32.23 9.52
CA ILE A 7 21.32 -31.03 8.68
C ILE A 7 20.92 -29.85 9.57
N VAL A 8 21.94 -29.16 10.09
CA VAL A 8 21.80 -27.87 10.75
C VAL A 8 21.54 -26.84 9.64
N VAL A 9 20.25 -26.53 9.42
CA VAL A 9 19.83 -25.33 8.69
C VAL A 9 20.11 -24.15 9.62
N GLY A 10 21.23 -23.49 9.40
CA GLY A 10 21.64 -22.26 10.07
C GLY A 10 22.05 -21.21 9.05
N ALA A 11 21.19 -20.93 8.08
CA ALA A 11 21.33 -19.76 7.21
C ALA A 11 20.64 -18.57 7.88
N THR A 12 21.36 -17.89 8.78
CA THR A 12 20.98 -16.55 9.24
C THR A 12 21.17 -15.57 8.09
N LEU A 13 20.16 -15.45 7.25
CA LEU A 13 20.04 -14.36 6.28
C LEU A 13 19.68 -13.09 7.06
N SER A 14 20.70 -12.39 7.56
CA SER A 14 20.60 -10.99 7.96
C SER A 14 20.61 -10.11 6.70
N ALA A 15 19.43 -9.86 6.16
CA ALA A 15 19.07 -8.77 5.24
C ALA A 15 17.53 -8.66 5.34
N CYS A 16 16.89 -7.56 5.74
CA CYS A 16 17.15 -6.16 5.46
C CYS A 16 16.83 -5.29 6.69
N THR A 17 17.68 -4.29 6.94
CA THR A 17 17.28 -3.07 7.64
C THR A 17 17.18 -1.99 6.57
N GLN A 18 15.98 -1.79 6.01
CA GLN A 18 15.65 -0.60 5.23
C GLN A 18 14.13 -0.44 5.15
N GLY A 19 13.64 0.68 5.67
CA GLY A 19 12.23 1.09 5.60
C GLY A 19 11.44 0.67 6.83
N GLY A 20 10.76 1.62 7.46
CA GLY A 20 9.93 1.41 8.66
C GLY A 20 8.92 0.29 8.47
N GLY A 21 8.37 -0.21 9.58
CA GLY A 21 7.30 -1.20 9.56
C GLY A 21 6.08 -0.67 8.82
N GLN A 22 6.08 -0.82 7.50
CA GLN A 22 4.91 -0.73 6.65
C GLN A 22 4.11 -1.99 7.03
N GLY A 23 3.30 -1.85 8.07
CA GLY A 23 2.48 -2.94 8.58
C GLY A 23 1.61 -3.46 7.46
N SER A 24 1.34 -4.77 7.43
CA SER A 24 0.53 -5.42 6.39
C SER A 24 -0.71 -4.58 6.03
N SER A 25 -1.37 -4.00 7.04
CA SER A 25 -2.51 -3.11 6.92
C SER A 25 -2.32 -1.89 6.00
N GLU A 26 -1.12 -1.29 5.93
CA GLU A 26 -0.85 -0.15 5.05
C GLU A 26 -0.81 -0.59 3.58
N THR A 27 -0.16 -1.73 3.30
CA THR A 27 -0.12 -2.30 1.94
C THR A 27 -1.50 -2.80 1.49
N ASP A 28 -2.25 -3.41 2.41
CA ASP A 28 -3.64 -3.82 2.16
C ASP A 28 -4.54 -2.60 1.86
N LEU A 29 -4.36 -1.50 2.59
CA LEU A 29 -5.10 -0.25 2.38
C LEU A 29 -4.73 0.39 1.02
N GLN A 30 -3.44 0.46 0.70
CA GLN A 30 -2.94 0.97 -0.58
C GLN A 30 -3.55 0.22 -1.76
N GLY A 31 -3.49 -1.11 -1.76
CA GLY A 31 -4.09 -1.92 -2.83
C GLY A 31 -5.61 -1.76 -2.93
N SER A 32 -6.28 -1.58 -1.79
CA SER A 32 -7.73 -1.30 -1.77
C SER A 32 -8.05 0.08 -2.37
N CYS A 33 -7.23 1.10 -2.06
CA CYS A 33 -7.35 2.44 -2.62
C CYS A 33 -7.09 2.46 -4.14
N GLU A 34 -6.05 1.78 -4.60
CA GLU A 34 -5.73 1.64 -6.04
C GLU A 34 -6.89 1.00 -6.80
N ALA A 35 -7.47 -0.08 -6.26
CA ALA A 35 -8.61 -0.76 -6.87
C ALA A 35 -9.85 0.15 -6.96
N LEU A 36 -10.12 0.95 -5.92
CA LEU A 36 -11.23 1.90 -5.92
C LEU A 36 -11.01 3.04 -6.93
N VAL A 37 -9.82 3.63 -6.98
CA VAL A 37 -9.49 4.69 -7.94
C VAL A 37 -9.54 4.15 -9.38
N SER A 38 -9.04 2.93 -9.61
CA SER A 38 -9.17 2.25 -10.91
C SER A 38 -10.63 2.07 -11.32
N ALA A 39 -11.50 1.67 -10.39
CA ALA A 39 -12.93 1.53 -10.64
C ALA A 39 -13.64 2.87 -10.92
N GLU A 40 -13.27 3.93 -10.20
CA GLU A 40 -13.84 5.27 -10.35
C GLU A 40 -13.41 5.94 -11.67
N THR A 41 -12.14 5.79 -12.04
CA THR A 41 -11.56 6.42 -13.25
C THR A 41 -11.75 5.60 -14.52
N GLY A 42 -12.01 4.30 -14.40
CA GLY A 42 -12.03 3.35 -15.52
C GLY A 42 -10.63 3.04 -16.08
N VAL A 43 -9.57 3.50 -15.41
CA VAL A 43 -8.17 3.23 -15.78
C VAL A 43 -7.76 1.84 -15.28
N GLN A 44 -6.88 1.15 -16.00
CA GLN A 44 -6.42 -0.18 -15.61
C GLN A 44 -5.66 -0.12 -14.28
N ALA A 45 -5.76 -1.17 -13.46
CA ALA A 45 -5.03 -1.23 -12.19
C ALA A 45 -3.50 -1.09 -12.35
N ALA A 46 -2.93 -1.46 -13.50
CA ALA A 46 -1.50 -1.29 -13.79
C ALA A 46 -1.09 0.18 -14.01
N ASP A 47 -2.05 1.05 -14.27
CA ASP A 47 -1.87 2.48 -14.53
C ASP A 47 -2.26 3.33 -13.28
N VAL A 48 -2.52 2.68 -12.14
CA VAL A 48 -2.88 3.29 -10.86
C VAL A 48 -1.88 2.83 -9.80
N ASN A 49 -1.30 3.75 -9.05
CA ASN A 49 -0.28 3.43 -8.06
C ASN A 49 -0.37 4.32 -6.83
N ALA A 50 -0.38 3.73 -5.64
CA ALA A 50 -0.22 4.44 -4.38
C ALA A 50 1.23 4.91 -4.21
N VAL A 51 1.41 6.23 -4.08
CA VAL A 51 2.74 6.86 -4.00
C VAL A 51 3.06 7.41 -2.61
N SER A 52 2.05 7.63 -1.78
CA SER A 52 2.22 8.09 -0.41
C SER A 52 1.05 7.65 0.45
N THR A 53 1.33 7.32 1.71
CA THR A 53 0.30 7.07 2.71
C THR A 53 0.65 7.83 3.98
N GLU A 54 -0.28 8.67 4.43
CA GLU A 54 -0.11 9.55 5.59
C GLU A 54 -1.18 9.24 6.62
N SER A 55 -0.76 8.82 7.81
CA SER A 55 -1.66 8.64 8.95
C SER A 55 -1.85 9.97 9.68
N VAL A 56 -3.09 10.41 9.81
CA VAL A 56 -3.52 11.61 10.54
C VAL A 56 -4.43 11.23 11.72
N SER A 57 -4.72 12.17 12.61
CA SER A 57 -5.55 11.89 13.80
C SER A 57 -6.98 11.46 13.46
N THR A 58 -7.48 11.82 12.28
CA THR A 58 -8.82 11.46 11.80
C THR A 58 -8.86 10.18 10.97
N GLY A 59 -7.70 9.62 10.59
CA GLY A 59 -7.65 8.48 9.68
C GLY A 59 -6.37 8.42 8.85
N THR A 60 -6.46 7.89 7.64
CA THR A 60 -5.31 7.77 6.73
C THR A 60 -5.67 8.39 5.38
N ILE A 61 -4.72 9.11 4.79
CA ILE A 61 -4.81 9.67 3.46
C ILE A 61 -3.78 8.95 2.60
N THR A 62 -4.23 8.29 1.53
CA THR A 62 -3.33 7.65 0.55
C THR A 62 -3.41 8.42 -0.76
N THR A 63 -2.27 8.92 -1.20
CA THR A 63 -2.11 9.59 -2.49
C THR A 63 -1.91 8.55 -3.58
N ILE A 64 -2.78 8.59 -4.59
CA ILE A 64 -2.81 7.67 -5.72
C ILE A 64 -2.51 8.44 -7.00
N GLU A 65 -1.47 8.04 -7.71
CA GLU A 65 -1.21 8.52 -9.07
C GLU A 65 -1.94 7.65 -10.08
N VAL A 66 -2.49 8.30 -11.11
CA VAL A 66 -3.18 7.65 -12.23
C VAL A 66 -2.53 8.13 -13.52
N ALA A 67 -2.12 7.21 -14.38
CA ALA A 67 -1.46 7.55 -15.63
C ALA A 67 -2.37 8.45 -16.50
N GLY A 68 -1.84 9.62 -16.89
CA GLY A 68 -2.57 10.60 -17.70
C GLY A 68 -3.53 11.51 -16.92
N ALA A 69 -3.66 11.36 -15.60
CA ALA A 69 -4.32 12.34 -14.75
C ALA A 69 -3.47 13.60 -14.59
N GLN A 70 -4.11 14.76 -14.43
CA GLN A 70 -3.43 16.06 -14.28
C GLN A 70 -2.99 16.31 -12.83
N ALA A 71 -3.58 15.61 -11.87
CA ALA A 71 -3.34 15.68 -10.45
C ALA A 71 -3.60 14.29 -9.82
N PRO A 72 -3.07 14.01 -8.63
CA PRO A 72 -3.30 12.74 -7.97
C PRO A 72 -4.73 12.62 -7.43
N TRP A 73 -5.13 11.39 -7.16
CA TRP A 73 -6.32 11.07 -6.37
C TRP A 73 -5.94 10.89 -4.91
N LEU A 74 -6.85 11.21 -4.00
CA LEU A 74 -6.72 10.99 -2.58
C LEU A 74 -7.72 9.92 -2.16
N CYS A 75 -7.23 8.87 -1.53
CA CYS A 75 -8.04 7.85 -0.89
C CYS A 75 -8.06 8.11 0.62
N LEU A 76 -9.25 8.34 1.15
CA LEU A 76 -9.48 8.64 2.56
C LEU A 76 -9.96 7.39 3.26
N ALA A 77 -9.29 7.01 4.34
CA ALA A 77 -9.74 6.01 5.28
C ALA A 77 -9.90 6.63 6.67
N ASP A 78 -10.86 6.13 7.44
CA ASP A 78 -11.03 6.55 8.83
C ASP A 78 -9.96 5.95 9.76
N ALA A 79 -9.99 6.32 11.06
CA ALA A 79 -9.05 5.82 12.06
C ALA A 79 -9.11 4.30 12.29
N THR A 80 -10.12 3.60 11.77
CA THR A 80 -10.26 2.15 11.82
C THR A 80 -9.68 1.45 10.58
N GLY A 81 -9.25 2.23 9.58
CA GLY A 81 -8.73 1.72 8.31
C GLY A 81 -9.80 1.40 7.27
N VAL A 82 -11.05 1.85 7.48
CA VAL A 82 -12.13 1.69 6.50
C VAL A 82 -12.09 2.85 5.52
N ILE A 83 -12.04 2.55 4.22
CA ILE A 83 -12.08 3.58 3.16
C ILE A 83 -13.45 4.25 3.17
N ILE A 84 -13.45 5.56 3.38
CA ILE A 84 -14.64 6.41 3.42
C ILE A 84 -14.87 7.16 2.12
N GLY A 85 -13.87 7.23 1.24
CA GLY A 85 -14.02 7.83 -0.09
C GLY A 85 -12.72 7.92 -0.87
N VAL A 86 -12.86 8.20 -2.16
CA VAL A 86 -11.78 8.62 -3.05
C VAL A 86 -12.18 9.94 -3.70
N GLU A 87 -11.24 10.87 -3.82
CA GLU A 87 -11.48 12.18 -4.42
C GLU A 87 -10.31 12.62 -5.29
N TYR A 88 -10.60 13.37 -6.36
CA TYR A 88 -9.56 13.95 -7.19
C TYR A 88 -8.96 15.16 -6.48
N SER A 89 -7.64 15.19 -6.30
CA SER A 89 -6.96 16.34 -5.71
C SER A 89 -7.10 17.52 -6.66
N GLN A 90 -8.01 18.46 -6.37
CA GLN A 90 -8.15 19.71 -7.09
C GLN A 90 -7.01 20.67 -6.68
N GLU A 91 -5.77 20.27 -6.92
CA GLU A 91 -4.64 21.20 -6.91
C GLU A 91 -4.38 21.62 -8.35
N GLY A 92 -5.04 22.72 -8.76
CA GLY A 92 -4.87 23.37 -10.06
C GLY A 92 -4.67 24.87 -9.88
#